data_AF-A0AAU1D054-F1
#
_entry.id   AF-A0AAU1D054-F1
#
_cell.length_a   1.000
_cell.length_b   1.000
_cell.length_c   1.000
_cell.angle_alpha   90.00
_cell.angle_beta   90.00
_cell.angle_gamma   90.00
#
_symmetry.space_group_name_H-M   'P 1'
#
loop_
_entity.id
_entity.type
_entity.pdbx_description
1 polymer ?
#
loop_
_entity_poly.entity_id
_entity_poly.type
_entity_poly.pdbx_seq_one_letter_code
_entity_poly.pdbx_strand_id
1 'polypeptide(L)'
;MVRIVSQHPVVRFTRDVGRVLAFGDFLATDCVTRGVDAAPVWRGVALRNYSVGAWRRLWSWLVEHVEGMITTEELADRFAEQLPPQTVDEFLSSLPATQSTTGAPLPAELCLRGADTPLPLNELRVLAVGARRVDELSGRVRDAFLGQRGIELGPEWVGRRLEEARSAPLRDTARRLVHDMVARSQRIALAKARRRPDGSLWLPTRLHERSGLLYRTSQEGRGDVGLRLDQLGTVLATCGVLHRCKQRWSVTARGEELVA
;
A
#
# COMPACT_ATOMS: atom_id res chain seq x y z
N MET A 1 11.99 -10.31 14.44
CA MET A 1 12.85 -9.23 13.90
C MET A 1 14.33 -9.56 14.01
N VAL A 2 14.85 -9.83 15.20
CA VAL A 2 16.26 -10.21 15.39
C VAL A 2 16.65 -11.44 14.54
N ARG A 3 15.82 -12.50 14.52
CA ARG A 3 16.02 -13.65 13.61
C ARG A 3 16.11 -13.29 12.13
N ILE A 4 15.28 -12.35 11.67
CA ILE A 4 15.33 -11.87 10.28
C ILE A 4 16.67 -11.15 10.02
N VAL A 5 17.15 -10.33 10.95
CA VAL A 5 18.43 -9.62 10.81
C VAL A 5 19.62 -10.58 10.86
N SER A 6 19.55 -11.68 11.63
CA SER A 6 20.61 -12.70 11.64
C SER A 6 20.66 -13.53 10.36
N GLN A 7 19.51 -13.79 9.73
CA GLN A 7 19.40 -14.68 8.57
C GLN A 7 19.45 -13.93 7.22
N HIS A 8 19.19 -12.62 7.21
CA HIS A 8 19.12 -11.83 5.98
C HIS A 8 19.97 -10.56 6.07
N PRO A 9 20.63 -10.15 4.97
CA PRO A 9 21.35 -8.89 4.93
C PRO A 9 20.36 -7.70 5.01
N VAL A 10 20.44 -6.92 6.08
CA VAL A 10 19.58 -5.75 6.30
C VAL A 10 20.40 -4.46 6.20
N VAL A 11 20.05 -3.60 5.24
CA VAL A 11 20.60 -2.24 5.08
C VAL A 11 19.55 -1.20 5.43
N ARG A 12 18.31 -1.38 4.94
CA ARG A 12 17.16 -0.54 5.23
C ARG A 12 16.05 -1.39 5.82
N PHE A 13 15.67 -1.12 7.06
CA PHE A 13 14.71 -1.94 7.79
C PHE A 13 13.36 -2.00 7.07
N THR A 14 12.82 -0.85 6.68
CA THR A 14 11.51 -0.81 6.00
C THR A 14 11.49 -1.62 4.72
N ARG A 15 12.59 -1.60 3.93
CA ARG A 15 12.67 -2.34 2.67
C ARG A 15 12.98 -3.82 2.91
N ASP A 16 14.07 -4.11 3.61
CA ASP A 16 14.64 -5.46 3.65
C ASP A 16 13.83 -6.35 4.60
N VAL A 17 13.53 -5.86 5.80
CA VAL A 17 12.71 -6.60 6.77
C VAL A 17 11.25 -6.62 6.35
N GLY A 18 10.72 -5.52 5.79
CA GLY A 18 9.34 -5.49 5.27
C GLY A 18 9.08 -6.53 4.19
N ARG A 19 10.06 -6.78 3.30
CA ARG A 19 9.98 -7.83 2.27
C ARG A 19 9.98 -9.23 2.87
N VAL A 20 10.86 -9.50 3.84
CA VAL A 20 10.89 -10.80 4.53
C VAL A 20 9.58 -11.04 5.28
N LEU A 21 9.05 -10.03 5.98
CA LEU A 21 7.77 -10.13 6.68
C LEU A 21 6.61 -10.47 5.73
N ALA A 22 6.55 -9.82 4.57
CA ALA A 22 5.49 -10.02 3.59
C ALA A 22 5.58 -11.37 2.86
N PHE A 23 6.77 -11.76 2.40
CA PHE A 23 6.95 -12.83 1.41
C PHE A 23 7.91 -13.95 1.83
N GLY A 24 8.65 -13.77 2.92
CA GLY A 24 9.59 -14.79 3.41
C GLY A 24 8.85 -16.03 3.91
N ASP A 25 9.53 -17.17 3.92
CA ASP A 25 9.01 -18.44 4.42
C ASP A 25 9.12 -18.58 5.95
N PHE A 26 9.66 -17.56 6.65
CA PHE A 26 9.96 -17.58 8.08
C PHE A 26 8.81 -18.00 9.01
N LEU A 27 7.53 -17.79 8.64
CA LEU A 27 6.40 -18.31 9.45
C LEU A 27 6.27 -19.83 9.39
N ALA A 28 6.73 -20.43 8.30
CA ALA A 28 6.71 -21.87 8.07
C ALA A 28 8.03 -22.55 8.47
N THR A 29 9.17 -21.89 8.33
CA THR A 29 10.50 -22.53 8.48
C THR A 29 11.18 -22.26 9.82
N ASP A 30 10.94 -21.12 10.46
CA ASP A 30 11.62 -20.74 11.70
C ASP A 30 10.76 -21.10 12.93
N CYS A 31 11.33 -21.88 13.84
CA CYS A 31 10.61 -22.42 15.00
C CYS A 31 10.27 -21.35 16.05
N VAL A 32 11.10 -20.30 16.16
CA VAL A 32 10.91 -19.22 17.11
C VAL A 32 9.78 -18.31 16.63
N THR A 33 9.80 -17.90 15.37
CA THR A 33 8.77 -17.03 14.78
C THR A 33 7.41 -17.71 14.73
N ARG A 34 7.35 -19.04 14.52
CA ARG A 34 6.10 -19.81 14.55
C ARG A 34 5.41 -19.73 15.92
N GLY A 35 6.18 -19.65 17.00
CA GLY A 35 5.67 -19.47 18.37
C GLY A 35 5.27 -18.03 18.71
N VAL A 36 5.53 -17.06 17.81
CA VAL A 36 5.23 -15.64 18.07
C VAL A 36 3.92 -15.25 17.38
N ASP A 37 2.88 -15.11 18.19
CA ASP A 37 1.53 -14.71 17.81
C ASP A 37 1.43 -13.42 16.97
N ALA A 38 2.39 -12.50 17.13
CA ALA A 38 2.46 -11.25 16.38
C ALA A 38 3.06 -11.41 14.96
N ALA A 39 3.77 -12.50 14.68
CA ALA A 39 4.44 -12.72 13.41
C ALA A 39 3.46 -12.80 12.21
N PRO A 40 2.35 -13.57 12.25
CA PRO A 40 1.35 -13.54 11.18
C PRO A 40 0.66 -12.18 11.02
N VAL A 41 0.47 -11.44 12.12
CA VAL A 41 -0.11 -10.08 12.08
C VAL A 41 0.81 -9.13 11.30
N TRP A 42 2.12 -9.17 11.56
CA TRP A 42 3.09 -8.37 10.82
C TRP A 42 3.13 -8.68 9.33
N ARG A 43 2.94 -9.94 8.93
CA ARG A 43 2.80 -10.30 7.51
C ARG A 43 1.58 -9.62 6.88
N GLY A 44 0.42 -9.70 7.54
CA GLY A 44 -0.79 -9.06 7.04
C GLY A 44 -0.64 -7.54 6.91
N VAL A 45 -0.06 -6.89 7.93
CA VAL A 45 0.25 -5.45 7.91
C VAL A 45 1.22 -5.09 6.79
N ALA A 46 2.29 -5.87 6.60
CA ALA A 46 3.29 -5.64 5.57
C ALA A 46 2.70 -5.75 4.16
N LEU A 47 1.87 -6.78 3.91
CA LEU A 47 1.14 -6.96 2.65
C LEU A 47 0.16 -5.79 2.40
N ARG A 48 -0.63 -5.41 3.41
CA ARG A 48 -1.58 -4.28 3.31
C ARG A 48 -0.88 -2.97 2.95
N ASN A 49 0.35 -2.77 3.42
CA ASN A 49 1.11 -1.55 3.17
C ASN A 49 1.36 -1.30 1.68
N TYR A 50 1.42 -2.35 0.85
CA TYR A 50 1.53 -2.19 -0.61
C TYR A 50 0.29 -1.53 -1.21
N SER A 51 -0.92 -1.96 -0.81
CA SER A 51 -2.18 -1.34 -1.24
C SER A 51 -2.32 0.10 -0.73
N VAL A 52 -1.92 0.35 0.51
CA VAL A 52 -1.91 1.73 1.07
C VAL A 52 -0.95 2.63 0.28
N GLY A 53 0.25 2.14 -0.04
CA GLY A 53 1.21 2.86 -0.87
C GLY A 53 0.68 3.13 -2.27
N ALA A 54 0.03 2.14 -2.90
CA ALA A 54 -0.59 2.29 -4.21
C ALA A 54 -1.64 3.40 -4.23
N TRP A 55 -2.53 3.43 -3.24
CA TRP A 55 -3.52 4.51 -3.13
C TRP A 55 -2.90 5.89 -2.97
N ARG A 56 -1.85 6.02 -2.16
CA ARG A 56 -1.16 7.30 -1.97
C ARG A 56 -0.49 7.79 -3.24
N ARG A 57 0.12 6.89 -4.01
CA ARG A 57 0.75 7.22 -5.28
C ARG A 57 -0.27 7.59 -6.34
N LEU A 58 -1.39 6.87 -6.43
CA LEU A 58 -2.51 7.22 -7.31
C LEU A 58 -3.08 8.59 -6.94
N TRP A 59 -3.34 8.83 -5.65
CA TRP A 59 -3.83 10.13 -5.19
C TRP A 59 -2.84 11.25 -5.49
N SER A 60 -1.55 11.02 -5.25
CA SER A 60 -0.51 12.00 -5.57
C SER A 60 -0.45 12.31 -7.06
N TRP A 61 -0.59 11.28 -7.91
CA TRP A 61 -0.67 11.47 -9.36
C TRP A 61 -1.88 12.33 -9.73
N LEU A 62 -3.07 12.04 -9.18
CA LEU A 62 -4.29 12.81 -9.44
C LEU A 62 -4.12 14.29 -9.05
N VAL A 63 -3.60 14.55 -7.85
CA VAL A 63 -3.37 15.92 -7.38
C VAL A 63 -2.37 16.65 -8.28
N GLU A 64 -1.29 15.99 -8.71
CA GLU A 64 -0.29 16.62 -9.58
C GLU A 64 -0.83 16.97 -10.98
N HIS A 65 -1.84 16.23 -11.47
CA HIS A 65 -2.47 16.48 -12.77
C HIS A 65 -3.61 17.50 -12.72
N VAL A 66 -3.85 18.13 -11.56
CA VAL A 66 -4.72 19.29 -11.43
C VAL A 66 -3.90 20.56 -11.65
N GLU A 67 -4.04 21.14 -12.85
CA GLU A 67 -3.40 22.40 -13.23
C GLU A 67 -4.46 23.48 -13.40
N GLY A 68 -4.33 24.59 -12.67
CA GLY A 68 -5.36 25.62 -12.63
C GLY A 68 -6.66 25.10 -12.00
N MET A 69 -7.75 25.22 -12.75
CA MET A 69 -9.08 24.73 -12.38
C MET A 69 -9.58 23.79 -13.47
N ILE A 70 -9.90 22.55 -13.10
CA ILE A 70 -10.38 21.51 -14.03
C ILE A 70 -11.59 20.78 -13.44
N THR A 71 -12.41 20.13 -14.26
CA THR A 71 -13.52 19.31 -13.75
C THR A 71 -13.03 17.96 -13.23
N THR A 72 -13.88 17.24 -12.49
CA THR A 72 -13.56 15.86 -12.07
C THR A 72 -13.52 14.93 -13.28
N GLU A 73 -14.36 15.20 -14.28
CA GLU A 73 -14.46 14.47 -15.54
C GLU A 73 -13.17 14.62 -16.35
N GLU A 74 -12.63 15.84 -16.49
CA GLU A 74 -11.33 16.07 -17.16
C GLU A 74 -10.19 15.33 -16.47
N LEU A 75 -10.18 15.31 -15.13
CA LEU A 75 -9.17 14.55 -14.37
C LEU A 75 -9.34 13.03 -14.57
N ALA A 76 -10.59 12.55 -14.61
CA ALA A 76 -10.92 11.15 -14.84
C ALA A 76 -10.51 10.70 -16.24
N ASP A 77 -10.69 11.52 -17.26
CA ASP A 77 -10.25 11.26 -18.63
C ASP A 77 -8.72 11.19 -18.72
N ARG A 78 -8.01 12.17 -18.15
CA ARG A 78 -6.53 12.15 -18.08
C ARG A 78 -6.01 10.87 -17.42
N PHE A 79 -6.67 10.40 -16.36
CA PHE A 79 -6.32 9.16 -15.69
C PHE A 79 -6.58 7.93 -16.56
N ALA A 80 -7.74 7.87 -17.22
CA ALA A 80 -8.14 6.77 -18.08
C ALA A 80 -7.25 6.64 -19.33
N GLU A 81 -6.74 7.75 -19.87
CA GLU A 81 -5.79 7.76 -20.98
C GLU A 81 -4.46 7.05 -20.67
N GLN A 82 -4.08 6.96 -19.39
CA GLN A 82 -2.87 6.24 -18.95
C GLN A 82 -3.03 4.71 -19.00
N LEU A 83 -4.22 4.21 -19.32
CA LEU A 83 -4.55 2.79 -19.26
C LEU A 83 -4.73 2.19 -20.65
N PRO A 84 -4.35 0.91 -20.85
CA PRO A 84 -4.54 0.22 -22.11
C PRO A 84 -6.05 0.05 -22.43
N PRO A 85 -6.42 0.01 -23.72
CA PRO A 85 -7.80 -0.18 -24.16
C PRO A 85 -8.19 -1.67 -24.07
N GLN A 86 -8.30 -2.19 -22.85
CA GLN A 86 -8.66 -3.57 -22.56
C GLN A 86 -9.81 -3.64 -21.55
N THR A 87 -10.42 -4.81 -21.41
CA THR A 87 -11.43 -5.08 -20.36
C THR A 87 -10.79 -5.26 -18.99
N VAL A 88 -11.60 -5.19 -17.93
CA VAL A 88 -11.13 -5.51 -16.57
C VAL A 88 -10.72 -6.99 -16.47
N ASP A 89 -11.40 -7.90 -17.15
CA ASP A 89 -11.06 -9.33 -17.11
C ASP A 89 -9.69 -9.65 -17.74
N GLU A 90 -9.38 -9.08 -18.90
CA GLU A 90 -8.04 -9.16 -19.52
C GLU A 90 -6.96 -8.54 -18.62
N PHE A 91 -7.29 -7.41 -17.99
CA PHE A 91 -6.41 -6.78 -17.00
C PHE A 91 -6.09 -7.71 -15.82
N LEU A 92 -7.09 -8.36 -15.23
CA LEU A 92 -6.93 -9.28 -14.10
C LEU A 92 -6.15 -10.54 -14.50
N SER A 93 -6.38 -11.04 -15.72
CA SER A 93 -5.69 -12.20 -16.28
C SER A 93 -4.20 -11.93 -16.55
N SER A 94 -3.81 -10.67 -16.77
CA SER A 94 -2.41 -10.27 -16.96
C SER A 94 -1.56 -10.18 -15.68
N LEU A 95 -2.19 -10.32 -14.50
CA LEU A 95 -1.49 -10.13 -13.23
C LEU A 95 -0.59 -11.34 -12.88
N PRO A 96 0.60 -11.12 -12.33
CA PRO A 96 1.49 -12.19 -11.91
C PRO A 96 0.87 -13.07 -10.80
N ALA A 97 1.40 -14.28 -10.65
CA ALA A 97 1.02 -15.16 -9.56
C ALA A 97 1.37 -14.55 -8.19
N THR A 98 0.45 -14.68 -7.25
CA THR A 98 0.48 -14.10 -5.89
C THR A 98 0.80 -15.11 -4.81
N GLN A 99 0.71 -16.40 -5.14
CA GLN A 99 1.09 -17.54 -4.30
C GLN A 99 1.91 -18.55 -5.10
N SER A 100 2.82 -19.24 -4.41
CA SER A 100 3.49 -20.43 -4.93
C SER A 100 2.53 -21.62 -5.01
N THR A 101 2.98 -22.70 -5.62
CA THR A 101 2.27 -24.00 -5.61
C THR A 101 2.06 -24.57 -4.20
N THR A 102 2.84 -24.10 -3.22
CA THR A 102 2.73 -24.49 -1.80
C THR A 102 1.89 -23.51 -0.97
N GLY A 103 1.29 -22.49 -1.59
CA GLY A 103 0.49 -21.46 -0.91
C GLY A 103 1.29 -20.33 -0.26
N ALA A 104 2.62 -20.33 -0.41
CA ALA A 104 3.48 -19.26 0.13
C ALA A 104 3.28 -17.95 -0.67
N PRO A 105 3.19 -16.77 -0.02
CA PRO A 105 3.02 -15.51 -0.73
C PRO A 105 4.20 -15.18 -1.65
N LEU A 106 3.95 -14.93 -2.93
CA LEU A 106 4.94 -14.45 -3.89
C LEU A 106 4.96 -12.92 -3.96
N PRO A 107 6.09 -12.27 -4.29
CA PRO A 107 6.26 -10.82 -4.28
C PRO A 107 5.68 -10.10 -5.51
N ALA A 108 4.45 -10.44 -5.92
CA ALA A 108 3.79 -9.89 -7.10
C ALA A 108 3.82 -8.35 -7.17
N GLU A 109 3.58 -7.67 -6.05
CA GLU A 109 3.56 -6.20 -5.95
C GLU A 109 4.91 -5.55 -6.28
N LEU A 110 6.01 -6.27 -6.02
CA LEU A 110 7.36 -5.80 -6.35
C LEU A 110 7.67 -5.98 -7.84
N CYS A 111 7.20 -7.07 -8.44
CA CYS A 111 7.40 -7.37 -9.86
C CYS A 111 6.64 -6.38 -10.77
N LEU A 112 5.54 -5.81 -10.28
CA LEU A 112 4.68 -4.93 -11.05
C LEU A 112 5.24 -3.51 -11.24
N ARG A 113 6.10 -3.03 -10.35
CA ARG A 113 6.61 -1.64 -10.39
C ARG A 113 7.87 -1.55 -11.25
N GLY A 114 7.71 -1.67 -12.57
CA GLY A 114 8.75 -1.45 -13.58
C GLY A 114 8.90 0.02 -13.99
N ALA A 115 10.07 0.39 -14.53
CA ALA A 115 10.39 1.77 -14.92
C ALA A 115 9.53 2.28 -16.10
N ASP A 116 9.13 1.40 -17.02
CA ASP A 116 8.53 1.79 -18.30
C ASP A 116 6.99 1.78 -18.30
N THR A 117 6.35 1.45 -17.17
CA THR A 117 4.89 1.38 -17.10
C THR A 117 4.32 2.64 -16.42
N PRO A 118 3.26 3.26 -16.97
CA PRO A 118 2.60 4.41 -16.36
C PRO A 118 2.21 4.13 -14.90
N LEU A 119 2.44 5.13 -14.03
CA LEU A 119 2.17 5.01 -12.60
C LEU A 119 0.71 4.58 -12.31
N PRO A 120 -0.33 5.15 -12.95
CA PRO A 120 -1.70 4.70 -12.76
C PRO A 120 -1.90 3.20 -13.00
N LEU A 121 -1.37 2.69 -14.12
CA LEU A 121 -1.47 1.27 -14.45
C LEU A 121 -0.74 0.40 -13.42
N ASN A 122 0.48 0.77 -13.04
CA ASN A 122 1.26 0.02 -12.03
C ASN A 122 0.54 -0.10 -10.70
N GLU A 123 0.04 1.03 -10.19
CA GLU A 123 -0.55 1.04 -8.86
C GLU A 123 -1.96 0.41 -8.87
N LEU A 124 -2.72 0.48 -9.98
CA LEU A 124 -3.94 -0.33 -10.15
C LEU A 124 -3.64 -1.83 -10.14
N ARG A 125 -2.56 -2.29 -10.80
CA ARG A 125 -2.16 -3.70 -10.75
C ARG A 125 -1.82 -4.14 -9.33
N VAL A 126 -1.12 -3.29 -8.56
CA VAL A 126 -0.82 -3.56 -7.14
C VAL A 126 -2.10 -3.66 -6.30
N LEU A 127 -3.09 -2.79 -6.55
CA LEU A 127 -4.38 -2.87 -5.86
C LEU A 127 -5.16 -4.14 -6.22
N ALA A 128 -5.16 -4.54 -7.49
CA ALA A 128 -5.80 -5.76 -7.95
C ALA A 128 -5.13 -7.03 -7.39
N VAL A 129 -3.79 -7.04 -7.27
CA VAL A 129 -3.06 -8.07 -6.52
C VAL A 129 -3.50 -8.10 -5.06
N GLY A 130 -3.60 -6.94 -4.40
CA GLY A 130 -4.11 -6.85 -3.03
C GLY A 130 -5.54 -7.40 -2.89
N ALA A 131 -6.40 -7.16 -3.88
CA ALA A 131 -7.74 -7.73 -3.92
C ALA A 131 -7.73 -9.26 -4.03
N ARG A 132 -6.88 -9.83 -4.90
CA ARG A 132 -6.74 -11.30 -5.02
C ARG A 132 -6.32 -11.94 -3.69
N ARG A 133 -5.43 -11.28 -2.94
CA ARG A 133 -4.97 -11.76 -1.63
C ARG A 133 -6.07 -11.89 -0.57
N VAL A 134 -7.21 -11.22 -0.75
CA VAL A 134 -8.35 -11.31 0.18
C VAL A 134 -8.81 -12.75 0.39
N ASP A 135 -8.77 -13.55 -0.67
CA ASP A 135 -9.24 -14.95 -0.67
C ASP A 135 -8.11 -15.97 -0.52
N GLU A 136 -6.85 -15.53 -0.71
CA GLU A 136 -5.65 -16.36 -0.55
C GLU A 136 -5.12 -16.42 0.88
N LEU A 137 -5.31 -15.33 1.64
CA LEU A 137 -4.82 -15.21 3.01
C LEU A 137 -5.83 -15.81 3.99
N SER A 138 -5.32 -16.41 5.06
CA SER A 138 -6.14 -17.03 6.12
C SER A 138 -5.67 -16.64 7.53
N GLY A 139 -6.52 -16.92 8.52
CA GLY A 139 -6.26 -16.67 9.94
C GLY A 139 -5.82 -15.24 10.25
N ARG A 140 -4.91 -15.11 11.23
CA ARG A 140 -4.41 -13.80 11.71
C ARG A 140 -3.72 -12.96 10.64
N VAL A 141 -3.18 -13.59 9.59
CA VAL A 141 -2.59 -12.86 8.45
C VAL A 141 -3.70 -12.12 7.70
N ARG A 142 -4.81 -12.80 7.40
CA ARG A 142 -5.98 -12.21 6.73
C ARG A 142 -6.59 -11.09 7.56
N ASP A 143 -6.78 -11.32 8.86
CA ASP A 143 -7.40 -10.33 9.75
C ASP A 143 -6.59 -9.03 9.80
N ALA A 144 -5.26 -9.15 9.93
CA ALA A 144 -4.36 -8.01 9.92
C ALA A 144 -4.28 -7.32 8.54
N PHE A 145 -4.32 -8.11 7.46
CA PHE A 145 -4.32 -7.59 6.08
C PHE A 145 -5.55 -6.76 5.77
N LEU A 146 -6.73 -7.23 6.17
CA LEU A 146 -7.99 -6.53 5.97
C LEU A 146 -8.14 -5.36 6.95
N GLY A 147 -7.70 -5.54 8.19
CA GLY A 147 -7.98 -4.60 9.27
C GLY A 147 -9.48 -4.46 9.48
N GLN A 148 -9.97 -3.21 9.56
CA GLN A 148 -11.41 -2.97 9.61
C GLN A 148 -12.07 -3.32 8.26
N ARG A 149 -13.06 -4.20 8.30
CA ARG A 149 -13.75 -4.78 7.15
C ARG A 149 -14.69 -3.78 6.48
N GLY A 150 -14.94 -3.97 5.19
CA GLY A 150 -15.95 -3.21 4.44
C GLY A 150 -15.62 -1.72 4.23
N ILE A 151 -14.40 -1.28 4.52
CA ILE A 151 -14.00 0.11 4.27
C ILE A 151 -13.78 0.35 2.78
N GLU A 152 -14.30 1.47 2.27
CA GLU A 152 -14.00 2.02 0.95
C GLU A 152 -12.49 2.03 0.66
N LEU A 153 -12.08 1.76 -0.58
CA LEU A 153 -10.68 1.58 -1.00
C LEU A 153 -9.88 0.52 -0.20
N GLY A 154 -10.52 -0.29 0.66
CA GLY A 154 -9.89 -1.48 1.24
C GLY A 154 -9.73 -2.61 0.21
N PRO A 155 -8.91 -3.63 0.48
CA PRO A 155 -8.71 -4.75 -0.45
C PRO A 155 -10.02 -5.43 -0.89
N GLU A 156 -10.96 -5.65 0.04
CA GLU A 156 -12.29 -6.23 -0.27
C GLU A 156 -13.13 -5.32 -1.16
N TRP A 157 -13.07 -4.01 -0.93
CA TRP A 157 -13.80 -3.03 -1.73
C TRP A 157 -13.26 -3.04 -3.17
N VAL A 158 -11.93 -3.09 -3.33
CA VAL A 158 -11.29 -3.18 -4.65
C VAL A 158 -11.71 -4.45 -5.37
N GLY A 159 -11.64 -5.61 -4.69
CA GLY A 159 -12.04 -6.88 -5.27
C GLY A 159 -13.47 -6.85 -5.79
N ARG A 160 -14.41 -6.35 -4.98
CA ARG A 160 -15.81 -6.21 -5.39
C ARG A 160 -15.99 -5.29 -6.59
N ARG A 161 -15.32 -4.13 -6.60
CA ARG A 161 -15.40 -3.18 -7.72
C ARG A 161 -14.87 -3.77 -9.04
N LEU A 162 -13.78 -4.53 -8.97
CA LEU A 162 -13.19 -5.18 -10.15
C LEU A 162 -14.07 -6.34 -10.62
N GLU A 163 -14.65 -7.10 -9.70
CA GLU A 163 -15.60 -8.18 -10.01
C GLU A 163 -16.86 -7.65 -10.71
N GLU A 164 -17.49 -6.62 -10.14
CA GLU A 164 -18.68 -5.96 -10.70
C GLU A 164 -18.42 -5.40 -12.11
N ALA A 165 -17.16 -5.08 -12.43
CA ALA A 165 -16.77 -4.43 -13.68
C ALA A 165 -16.03 -5.34 -14.67
N ARG A 166 -15.99 -6.68 -14.47
CA ARG A 166 -15.18 -7.61 -15.28
C ARG A 166 -15.27 -7.39 -16.79
N SER A 167 -16.48 -7.32 -17.32
CA SER A 167 -16.73 -7.15 -18.76
C SER A 167 -16.63 -5.70 -19.24
N ALA A 168 -16.52 -4.73 -18.33
CA ALA A 168 -16.45 -3.33 -18.68
C ALA A 168 -15.04 -2.94 -19.17
N PRO A 169 -14.91 -1.89 -19.99
CA PRO A 169 -13.62 -1.30 -20.31
C PRO A 169 -12.88 -0.85 -19.05
N LEU A 170 -11.59 -1.16 -18.96
CA LEU A 170 -10.73 -0.76 -17.85
C LEU A 170 -10.73 0.77 -17.66
N ARG A 171 -10.75 1.50 -18.77
CA ARG A 171 -10.79 2.98 -18.79
C ARG A 171 -12.04 3.55 -18.12
N ASP A 172 -13.22 2.95 -18.32
CA ASP A 172 -14.46 3.42 -17.70
C ASP A 172 -14.50 3.12 -16.20
N THR A 173 -13.98 1.95 -15.82
CA THR A 173 -13.81 1.58 -14.41
C THR A 173 -12.83 2.52 -13.70
N ALA A 174 -11.78 2.94 -14.40
CA ALA A 174 -10.82 3.90 -13.89
C ALA A 174 -11.41 5.30 -13.72
N ARG A 175 -12.27 5.77 -14.64
CA ARG A 175 -13.00 7.04 -14.47
C ARG A 175 -13.85 7.02 -13.20
N ARG A 176 -14.65 5.96 -13.01
CA ARG A 176 -15.45 5.76 -11.79
C ARG A 176 -14.59 5.79 -10.53
N LEU A 177 -13.41 5.16 -10.57
CA LEU A 177 -12.48 5.18 -9.45
C LEU A 177 -11.97 6.59 -9.11
N VAL A 178 -11.71 7.44 -10.11
CA VAL A 178 -11.31 8.84 -9.86
C VAL A 178 -12.42 9.59 -9.14
N HIS A 179 -13.68 9.42 -9.54
CA HIS A 179 -14.82 9.99 -8.83
C HIS A 179 -14.88 9.51 -7.37
N ASP A 180 -14.73 8.21 -7.14
CA ASP A 180 -14.71 7.63 -5.77
C ASP A 180 -13.58 8.24 -4.92
N MET A 181 -12.38 8.38 -5.48
CA MET A 181 -11.23 8.96 -4.79
C MET A 181 -11.43 10.45 -4.45
N VAL A 182 -11.93 11.25 -5.40
CA VAL A 182 -12.20 12.68 -5.18
C VAL A 182 -13.31 12.85 -4.13
N ALA A 183 -14.42 12.14 -4.27
CA ALA A 183 -15.54 12.21 -3.33
C ALA A 183 -15.10 11.78 -1.92
N ARG A 184 -14.31 10.71 -1.81
CA ARG A 184 -13.78 10.27 -0.51
C ARG A 184 -12.84 11.30 0.10
N SER A 185 -11.96 11.90 -0.70
CA SER A 185 -11.03 12.92 -0.23
C SER A 185 -11.78 14.11 0.38
N GLN A 186 -12.83 14.59 -0.29
CA GLN A 186 -13.71 15.65 0.22
C GLN A 186 -14.38 15.25 1.54
N ARG A 187 -14.97 14.05 1.63
CA ARG A 187 -15.59 13.55 2.87
C ARG A 187 -14.59 13.51 4.03
N ILE A 188 -13.37 13.02 3.80
CA ILE A 188 -12.32 12.95 4.83
C ILE A 188 -11.86 14.36 5.23
N ALA A 189 -11.69 15.27 4.27
CA ALA A 189 -11.28 16.64 4.54
C ALA A 189 -12.32 17.38 5.40
N LEU A 190 -13.61 17.25 5.06
CA LEU A 190 -14.72 17.82 5.82
C LEU A 190 -14.82 17.22 7.22
N ALA A 191 -14.71 15.89 7.36
CA ALA A 191 -14.74 15.22 8.67
C ALA A 191 -13.58 15.64 9.59
N LYS A 192 -12.47 16.12 9.02
CA LYS A 192 -11.30 16.62 9.76
C LYS A 192 -11.23 18.15 9.80
N ALA A 193 -12.23 18.84 9.26
CA ALA A 193 -12.27 20.29 9.22
C ALA A 193 -12.27 20.86 10.64
N ARG A 194 -11.59 21.99 10.83
CA ARG A 194 -11.55 22.68 12.12
C ARG A 194 -11.73 24.17 11.92
N ARG A 195 -12.47 24.80 12.82
CA ARG A 195 -12.52 26.26 12.90
C ARG A 195 -11.20 26.77 13.49
N ARG A 196 -10.57 27.72 12.82
CA ARG A 196 -9.37 28.41 13.32
C ARG A 196 -9.77 29.52 14.31
N PRO A 197 -8.82 30.01 15.14
CA PRO A 197 -9.08 31.12 16.07
C PRO A 197 -9.61 32.39 15.40
N ASP A 198 -9.23 32.66 14.15
CA ASP A 198 -9.71 33.79 13.33
C ASP A 198 -11.14 33.59 12.77
N GLY A 199 -11.80 32.48 13.10
CA GLY A 199 -13.13 32.13 12.64
C GLY A 199 -13.18 31.44 11.28
N SER A 200 -12.06 31.35 10.55
CA SER A 200 -12.00 30.68 9.25
C SER A 200 -12.09 29.15 9.38
N LEU A 201 -12.60 28.49 8.35
CA LEU A 201 -12.61 27.03 8.27
C LEU A 201 -11.29 26.54 7.67
N TRP A 202 -10.58 25.68 8.41
CA TRP A 202 -9.41 24.99 7.90
C TRP A 202 -9.77 23.58 7.46
N LEU A 203 -9.42 23.27 6.21
CA LEU A 203 -9.57 21.95 5.61
C LEU A 203 -8.18 21.32 5.40
N PRO A 204 -7.90 20.12 5.94
CA PRO A 204 -6.62 19.44 5.77
C PRO A 204 -6.55 18.69 4.42
N THR A 205 -6.75 19.41 3.32
CA THR A 205 -6.63 18.87 1.96
C THR A 205 -5.76 19.79 1.10
N ARG A 206 -5.06 19.19 0.13
CA ARG A 206 -4.31 19.91 -0.90
C ARG A 206 -5.13 20.06 -2.18
N LEU A 207 -6.19 19.27 -2.34
CA LEU A 207 -7.13 19.34 -3.45
C LEU A 207 -8.47 19.87 -2.94
N HIS A 208 -8.92 20.96 -3.55
CA HIS A 208 -10.15 21.64 -3.22
C HIS A 208 -11.10 21.58 -4.41
N GLU A 209 -12.40 21.69 -4.12
CA GLU A 209 -13.45 21.81 -5.11
C GLU A 209 -14.17 23.15 -4.90
N ARG A 210 -14.49 23.83 -6.00
CA ARG A 210 -15.29 25.05 -6.01
C ARG A 210 -16.10 25.10 -7.30
N SER A 211 -17.43 25.06 -7.16
CA SER A 211 -18.38 25.18 -8.27
C SER A 211 -18.18 24.14 -9.38
N GLY A 212 -17.91 22.89 -9.02
CA GLY A 212 -17.63 21.78 -9.93
C GLY A 212 -16.17 21.69 -10.40
N LEU A 213 -15.32 22.65 -10.01
CA LEU A 213 -13.93 22.72 -10.44
C LEU A 213 -12.97 22.33 -9.31
N LEU A 214 -12.06 21.42 -9.61
CA LEU A 214 -10.95 21.01 -8.79
C LEU A 214 -9.77 21.96 -8.97
N TYR A 215 -9.15 22.37 -7.86
CA TYR A 215 -7.89 23.09 -7.87
C TYR A 215 -6.99 22.63 -6.71
N ARG A 216 -5.67 22.66 -6.91
CA ARG A 216 -4.69 22.28 -5.88
C ARG A 216 -4.02 23.48 -5.24
N THR A 217 -3.72 23.40 -3.95
CA THR A 217 -2.95 24.42 -3.21
C THR A 217 -1.47 24.08 -3.06
N SER A 218 -1.11 22.79 -3.19
CA SER A 218 0.27 22.31 -3.13
C SER A 218 0.41 20.93 -3.78
N GLN A 219 1.63 20.46 -3.99
CA GLN A 219 1.91 19.09 -4.45
C GLN A 219 1.62 18.08 -3.34
N GLU A 220 1.25 16.85 -3.67
CA GLU A 220 1.07 15.76 -2.72
C GLU A 220 2.35 14.91 -2.61
N GLY A 221 2.56 14.26 -1.46
CA GLY A 221 3.74 13.41 -1.26
C GLY A 221 3.50 11.98 -1.77
N ARG A 222 4.39 11.48 -2.64
CA ARG A 222 4.34 10.11 -3.20
C ARG A 222 4.84 9.00 -2.26
N GLY A 223 5.36 9.35 -1.08
CA GLY A 223 5.95 8.37 -0.16
C GLY A 223 4.92 7.40 0.44
N ASP A 224 5.30 6.13 0.56
CA ASP A 224 4.51 5.10 1.24
C ASP A 224 4.37 5.45 2.73
N VAL A 225 3.26 5.04 3.38
CA VAL A 225 3.15 5.16 4.84
C VAL A 225 4.20 4.23 5.45
N GLY A 226 5.09 4.80 6.26
CA GLY A 226 6.12 4.01 6.92
C GLY A 226 5.51 3.10 7.97
N LEU A 227 5.82 1.80 7.90
CA LEU A 227 5.55 0.80 8.94
C LEU A 227 6.34 1.02 10.25
N ARG A 228 7.07 2.13 10.32
CA ARG A 228 7.99 2.51 11.39
C ARG A 228 9.09 1.46 11.68
N LEU A 229 9.42 0.63 10.69
CA LEU A 229 10.42 -0.43 10.84
C LEU A 229 11.83 0.15 11.03
N ASP A 230 12.15 1.27 10.39
CA ASP A 230 13.44 1.94 10.61
C ASP A 230 13.55 2.49 12.04
N GLN A 231 12.46 3.05 12.60
CA GLN A 231 12.44 3.46 14.00
C GLN A 231 12.61 2.27 14.94
N LEU A 232 11.95 1.15 14.66
CA LEU A 232 12.12 -0.08 15.44
C LEU A 232 13.58 -0.57 15.40
N GLY A 233 14.22 -0.55 14.23
CA GLY A 233 15.64 -0.89 14.10
C GLY A 233 16.53 -0.02 14.98
N THR A 234 16.31 1.30 14.98
CA THR A 234 17.03 2.25 15.86
C THR A 234 16.81 1.95 17.34
N VAL A 235 15.56 1.69 17.77
CA VAL A 235 15.26 1.34 19.17
C VAL A 235 15.99 0.06 19.58
N LEU A 236 15.97 -0.98 18.74
CA LEU A 236 16.69 -2.23 19.01
C LEU A 236 18.21 -2.02 19.09
N ALA A 237 18.76 -1.09 18.31
CA ALA A 237 20.15 -0.68 18.44
C ALA A 237 20.43 -0.01 19.78
N THR A 238 19.59 0.94 20.21
CA THR A 238 19.73 1.62 21.50
C THR A 238 19.63 0.65 22.68
N CYS A 239 18.79 -0.39 22.57
CA CYS A 239 18.70 -1.46 23.56
C CYS A 239 19.89 -2.43 23.55
N GLY A 240 20.86 -2.26 22.65
CA GLY A 240 22.03 -3.13 22.52
C GLY A 240 21.73 -4.51 21.90
N VAL A 241 20.56 -4.67 21.28
CA VAL A 241 20.13 -5.92 20.62
C VAL A 241 20.67 -6.01 19.19
N LEU A 242 20.77 -4.88 18.52
CA LEU A 242 21.31 -4.75 17.17
C LEU A 242 22.49 -3.78 17.15
N HIS A 243 23.31 -3.91 16.13
CA HIS A 243 24.39 -2.98 15.83
C HIS A 243 24.32 -2.55 14.37
N ARG A 244 24.67 -1.29 14.09
CA ARG A 244 24.76 -0.76 12.72
C ARG A 244 26.21 -0.42 12.41
N CYS A 245 26.87 -1.25 11.59
CA CYS A 245 28.24 -1.03 11.14
C CYS A 245 28.26 -0.86 9.61
N LYS A 246 28.95 0.17 9.11
CA LYS A 246 29.14 0.44 7.67
C LYS A 246 27.85 0.30 6.84
N GLN A 247 26.74 0.87 7.33
CA GLN A 247 25.39 0.84 6.72
C GLN A 247 24.68 -0.51 6.71
N ARG A 248 25.20 -1.55 7.37
CA ARG A 248 24.52 -2.83 7.55
C ARG A 248 24.13 -3.02 9.02
N TRP A 249 22.99 -3.66 9.22
CA TRP A 249 22.53 -4.09 10.53
C TRP A 249 22.98 -5.52 10.81
N SER A 250 23.47 -5.76 12.01
CA SER A 250 23.83 -7.08 12.53
C SER A 250 23.26 -7.27 13.94
N VAL A 251 23.16 -8.51 14.36
CA VAL A 251 22.74 -8.89 15.71
C VAL A 251 23.95 -8.82 16.65
N THR A 252 23.76 -8.40 17.90
CA THR A 252 24.80 -8.45 18.95
C THR A 252 24.73 -9.77 19.71
N ALA A 253 25.74 -10.10 20.53
CA ALA A 253 25.68 -11.29 21.40
C ALA A 253 24.40 -11.31 22.27
N ARG A 254 24.06 -10.16 22.88
CA ARG A 254 22.81 -9.99 23.63
C ARG A 254 21.56 -10.23 22.76
N GLY A 255 21.59 -9.83 21.50
CA GLY A 255 20.50 -10.09 20.57
C GLY A 255 20.35 -11.57 20.23
N GLU A 256 21.46 -12.30 20.09
CA GLU A 256 21.45 -13.74 19.85
C GLU A 256 20.87 -14.50 21.04
N GLU A 257 21.22 -14.13 22.27
CA GLU A 257 20.65 -14.68 23.51
C GLU A 257 19.11 -14.53 23.58
N LEU A 258 18.56 -13.44 23.05
CA LEU A 258 17.10 -13.21 23.06
C LEU A 258 16.32 -14.07 22.08
N VAL A 259 17.00 -14.74 21.13
CA VAL A 259 16.35 -15.56 20.11
C VAL A 259 16.83 -17.00 20.06
N ALA A 260 17.80 -17.37 20.90
CA ALA A 260 18.23 -18.74 21.14
C ALA A 260 17.08 -19.59 21.68
#